data_AF-A0A663EX20-F1
#
_entry.id   AF-A0A663EX20-F1
#
_cell.length_a   1.000
_cell.length_b   1.000
_cell.length_c   1.000
_cell.angle_alpha   90.00
_cell.angle_beta   90.00
_cell.angle_gamma   90.00
#
_symmetry.space_group_name_H-M   'P 1'
#
loop_
_entity.id
_entity.type
_entity.pdbx_description
1 polymer ?
#
loop_
_entity_poly.entity_id
_entity_poly.type
_entity_poly.pdbx_seq_one_letter_code
_entity_poly.pdbx_strand_id
1 'polypeptide(L)'
;MFFERHLENILKRFIPNTTDPNQVLELIPLCKDYVRKLEVDQFLPPVQMDQKEERDDLSNTGSDFGFGEVSIHHYDLGVLITALPHLEELHLTYGVKDCGMNFEWNLFNFTHQDCCNLAVAVKMCHNLKDGGKQLLEGLADNKALTEFNLRLAEVGQETEYLIHQIVWANREAARLGSLSTPLPNPSEKNAPES
;
A
#
# COMPACT_ATOMS: atom_id res chain seq x y z
N MET A 1 -2.93 8.65 23.24
CA MET A 1 -2.03 8.77 24.42
C MET A 1 -0.66 9.34 24.01
N PHE A 2 0.34 9.46 24.89
CA PHE A 2 1.69 9.99 24.56
C PHE A 2 2.50 9.03 23.67
N PHE A 3 2.54 7.73 24.01
CA PHE A 3 3.32 6.73 23.29
C PHE A 3 2.83 6.47 21.87
N GLU A 4 1.52 6.30 21.68
CA GLU A 4 0.88 6.18 20.37
C GLU A 4 1.26 7.37 19.49
N ARG A 5 1.06 8.60 20.00
CA ARG A 5 1.31 9.82 19.25
C ARG A 5 2.79 10.01 18.90
N HIS A 6 3.70 9.51 19.73
CA HIS A 6 5.13 9.55 19.42
C HIS A 6 5.49 8.58 18.30
N LEU A 7 5.04 7.33 18.38
CA LEU A 7 5.22 6.33 17.33
C LEU A 7 4.60 6.77 15.99
N GLU A 8 3.36 7.26 16.04
CA GLU A 8 2.64 7.82 14.89
C GLU A 8 3.44 8.95 14.23
N ASN A 9 3.97 9.90 15.02
CA ASN A 9 4.73 11.03 14.48
C ASN A 9 6.01 10.61 13.75
N ILE A 10 6.65 9.53 14.20
CA ILE A 10 7.85 9.00 13.54
C ILE A 10 7.46 8.30 12.25
N LEU A 11 6.43 7.45 12.27
CA LEU A 11 5.93 6.79 11.06
C LEU A 11 5.48 7.78 9.99
N LYS A 12 4.79 8.88 10.38
CA LYS A 12 4.35 9.95 9.46
C LYS A 12 5.49 10.66 8.74
N ARG A 13 6.69 10.65 9.33
CA ARG A 13 7.89 11.31 8.80
C ARG A 13 8.90 10.33 8.22
N PHE A 14 8.59 9.03 8.25
CA PHE A 14 9.48 8.00 7.78
C PHE A 14 9.53 8.04 6.26
N ILE A 15 10.70 8.31 5.69
CA ILE A 15 10.93 8.31 4.24
C ILE A 15 11.67 7.02 3.89
N PRO A 16 11.05 6.08 3.15
CA PRO A 16 11.72 4.87 2.70
C PRO A 16 13.03 5.17 1.97
N ASN A 17 14.04 4.32 2.19
CA ASN A 17 15.43 4.46 1.69
C ASN A 17 16.23 5.65 2.23
N THR A 18 15.62 6.55 3.02
CA THR A 18 16.30 7.72 3.59
C THR A 18 16.36 7.65 5.12
N THR A 19 15.27 7.26 5.76
CA THR A 19 15.18 7.11 7.22
C THR A 19 15.68 5.73 7.65
N ASP A 20 16.50 5.68 8.69
CA ASP A 20 16.94 4.41 9.30
C ASP A 20 15.76 3.67 9.96
N PRO A 21 15.44 2.42 9.54
CA PRO A 21 14.41 1.59 10.16
C PRO A 21 14.58 1.39 11.67
N ASN A 22 15.82 1.43 12.18
CA ASN A 22 16.08 1.24 13.62
C ASN A 22 15.39 2.29 14.50
N GLN A 23 15.12 3.49 13.97
CA GLN A 23 14.40 4.54 14.72
C GLN A 23 13.00 4.09 15.15
N VAL A 24 12.35 3.25 14.34
CA VAL A 24 11.04 2.68 14.69
C VAL A 24 11.22 1.51 15.66
N LEU A 25 12.21 0.65 15.41
CA LEU A 25 12.45 -0.57 16.19
C LEU A 25 12.88 -0.29 17.63
N GLU A 26 13.68 0.74 17.85
CA GLU A 26 14.16 1.14 19.19
C GLU A 26 13.03 1.59 20.12
N LEU A 27 11.90 2.05 19.56
CA LEU A 27 10.75 2.51 20.34
C LEU A 27 9.81 1.39 20.76
N ILE A 28 9.80 0.28 20.02
CA ILE A 28 8.90 -0.85 20.26
C ILE A 28 8.98 -1.33 21.72
N PRO A 29 10.18 -1.58 22.32
CA PRO A 29 10.27 -2.02 23.71
C PRO A 29 9.67 -1.04 24.72
N LEU A 30 9.62 0.26 24.38
CA LEU A 30 9.15 1.32 25.26
C LEU A 30 7.62 1.50 25.21
N CYS A 31 6.99 1.15 24.09
CA CYS A 31 5.57 1.45 23.85
C CYS A 31 4.68 0.23 23.56
N LYS A 32 5.23 -0.95 23.27
CA LYS A 32 4.47 -2.13 22.81
C LYS A 32 3.27 -2.52 23.67
N ASP A 33 3.37 -2.33 24.99
CA ASP A 33 2.33 -2.73 25.94
C ASP A 33 1.22 -1.65 26.10
N TYR A 34 1.42 -0.47 25.50
CA TYR A 34 0.55 0.70 25.67
C TYR A 34 -0.15 1.12 24.38
N VAL A 35 0.36 0.73 23.21
CA VAL A 35 -0.22 1.12 21.92
C VAL A 35 -1.43 0.23 21.64
N ARG A 36 -2.63 0.85 21.63
CA ARG A 36 -3.89 0.19 21.24
C ARG A 36 -4.41 0.73 19.92
N LYS A 37 -4.17 2.01 19.65
CA LYS A 37 -4.51 2.63 18.38
C LYS A 37 -3.24 3.13 17.69
N LEU A 38 -3.15 2.89 16.39
CA LEU A 38 -2.12 3.45 15.52
C LEU A 38 -2.77 4.21 14.36
N GLU A 39 -2.64 5.53 14.38
CA GLU A 39 -3.18 6.42 13.34
C GLU A 39 -2.07 7.13 12.56
N VAL A 40 -1.79 6.61 11.37
CA VAL A 40 -0.84 7.18 10.42
C VAL A 40 -1.61 7.69 9.21
N ASP A 41 -2.02 8.95 9.31
CA ASP A 41 -2.79 9.68 8.30
C ASP A 41 -1.95 10.16 7.10
N GLN A 42 -0.65 9.82 7.08
CA GLN A 42 0.26 10.13 6.01
C GLN A 42 1.43 9.13 6.01
N PHE A 43 1.54 8.32 4.97
CA PHE A 43 2.70 7.48 4.69
C PHE A 43 3.47 8.05 3.51
N LEU A 44 4.73 8.41 3.72
CA LEU A 44 5.56 9.01 2.68
C LEU A 44 6.08 7.95 1.70
N PRO A 45 6.04 8.23 0.39
CA PRO A 45 6.63 7.35 -0.62
C PRO A 45 8.16 7.41 -0.56
N PRO A 46 8.86 6.42 -1.13
CA PRO A 46 10.30 6.52 -1.34
C PRO A 46 10.61 7.70 -2.25
N VAL A 47 11.60 8.49 -1.85
CA VAL A 47 12.14 9.57 -2.69
C VAL A 47 13.29 8.99 -3.50
N GLN A 48 13.22 9.07 -4.83
CA GLN A 48 14.38 8.80 -5.67
C GLN A 48 15.36 9.95 -5.45
N MET A 49 16.54 9.66 -4.89
CA MET A 49 17.62 10.64 -4.94
C MET A 49 18.12 10.66 -6.38
N ASP A 50 17.82 11.73 -7.11
CA ASP A 50 18.45 12.01 -8.38
C ASP A 50 19.97 12.03 -8.16
N GLN A 51 20.65 10.95 -8.51
CA GLN A 51 22.09 10.97 -8.71
C GLN A 51 22.37 11.75 -10.01
N LYS A 52 22.20 13.07 -9.94
CA LYS A 52 22.43 13.97 -11.06
C LYS A 52 23.37 15.11 -10.69
N GLU A 53 24.40 14.82 -9.91
CA GLU A 53 25.63 15.60 -9.90
C GLU A 53 26.79 14.58 -9.89
N GLU A 54 27.79 14.79 -10.75
CA GLU A 54 28.89 13.85 -11.12
C GLU A 54 28.57 12.80 -12.23
N ARG A 55 28.04 13.23 -13.37
CA ARG A 55 28.30 12.55 -14.66
C ARG A 55 28.67 13.51 -15.77
N ASP A 56 29.42 14.55 -15.43
CA ASP A 56 30.31 15.15 -16.41
C ASP A 56 31.68 14.49 -16.23
N ASP A 57 32.15 13.89 -17.32
CA ASP A 57 33.48 13.31 -17.52
C ASP A 57 33.73 11.86 -17.03
N LEU A 58 33.65 10.96 -18.03
CA LEU A 58 34.59 9.85 -18.33
C LEU A 58 34.00 8.44 -18.44
N SER A 59 33.84 8.05 -19.71
CA SER A 59 34.29 6.79 -20.31
C SER A 59 33.38 5.55 -20.27
N ASN A 60 33.14 5.03 -21.48
CA ASN A 60 32.77 3.66 -21.79
C ASN A 60 33.67 2.68 -21.03
N THR A 61 33.13 1.99 -20.02
CA THR A 61 33.57 0.63 -19.65
C THR A 61 32.38 -0.10 -19.07
N GLY A 62 32.01 -1.20 -19.75
CA GLY A 62 30.95 -2.08 -19.30
C GLY A 62 31.22 -2.55 -17.88
N SER A 63 30.28 -2.26 -17.00
CA SER A 63 30.30 -2.79 -15.65
C SER A 63 28.86 -3.06 -15.23
N ASP A 64 28.59 -4.35 -15.06
CA ASP A 64 27.50 -4.91 -14.29
C ASP A 64 27.70 -4.51 -12.83
N PHE A 65 27.51 -3.22 -12.52
CA PHE A 65 27.38 -2.75 -11.16
C PHE A 65 25.90 -2.85 -10.83
N GLY A 66 25.57 -3.89 -10.07
CA GLY A 66 24.27 -4.04 -9.42
C GLY A 66 24.00 -2.83 -8.53
N PHE A 67 23.40 -1.80 -9.10
CA PHE A 67 22.56 -0.89 -8.35
C PHE A 67 21.43 -1.75 -7.83
N GLY A 68 21.53 -2.17 -6.57
CA GLY A 68 20.42 -2.80 -5.88
C GLY A 68 19.20 -1.92 -6.11
N GLU A 69 18.18 -2.51 -6.74
CA GLU A 69 16.95 -1.84 -7.10
C GLU A 69 16.44 -1.06 -5.87
N VAL A 70 16.53 0.27 -5.92
CA VAL A 70 16.14 1.12 -4.79
C VAL A 70 14.64 0.90 -4.62
N SER A 71 14.23 0.42 -3.45
CA SER A 71 12.85 0.03 -3.19
C SER A 71 11.90 1.18 -3.52
N ILE A 72 10.95 0.93 -4.42
CA ILE A 72 9.90 1.90 -4.79
C ILE A 72 8.65 1.77 -3.90
N HIS A 73 8.78 1.09 -2.77
CA HIS A 73 7.69 0.76 -1.86
C HIS A 73 7.73 1.59 -0.57
N HIS A 74 6.58 1.71 0.08
CA HIS A 74 6.45 2.31 1.40
C HIS A 74 7.10 1.44 2.48
N TYR A 75 7.27 2.01 3.67
CA TYR A 75 7.80 1.28 4.82
C TYR A 75 6.90 0.09 5.18
N ASP A 76 7.51 -1.09 5.35
CA ASP A 76 6.81 -2.31 5.72
C ASP A 76 6.49 -2.32 7.22
N LEU A 77 5.19 -2.26 7.52
CA LEU A 77 4.65 -2.30 8.87
C LEU A 77 4.63 -3.71 9.49
N GLY A 78 4.92 -4.77 8.73
CA GLY A 78 4.77 -6.16 9.19
C GLY A 78 5.51 -6.45 10.49
N VAL A 79 6.77 -6.02 10.60
CA VAL A 79 7.57 -6.19 11.82
C VAL A 79 7.01 -5.38 12.98
N LEU A 80 6.64 -4.12 12.72
CA LEU A 80 6.09 -3.23 13.75
C LEU A 80 4.81 -3.82 14.34
N ILE A 81 3.86 -4.18 13.49
CA ILE A 81 2.55 -4.68 13.90
C ILE A 81 2.68 -5.99 14.68
N THR A 82 3.55 -6.90 14.23
CA THR A 82 3.79 -8.16 14.94
C THR A 82 4.35 -7.91 16.35
N ALA A 83 5.04 -6.79 16.56
CA ALA A 83 5.61 -6.42 17.84
C ALA A 83 4.67 -5.57 18.73
N LEU A 84 3.46 -5.23 18.28
CA LEU A 84 2.44 -4.49 19.04
C LEU A 84 1.28 -5.43 19.42
N PRO A 85 1.41 -6.21 20.51
CA PRO A 85 0.47 -7.27 20.86
C PRO A 85 -0.91 -6.77 21.27
N HIS A 86 -1.07 -5.49 21.61
CA HIS A 86 -2.34 -4.92 22.05
C HIS A 86 -2.97 -3.98 21.04
N LEU A 87 -2.49 -3.99 19.79
CA LEU A 87 -3.04 -3.15 18.73
C LEU A 87 -4.47 -3.58 18.36
N GLU A 88 -5.41 -2.67 18.57
CA GLU A 88 -6.85 -2.85 18.38
C GLU A 88 -7.40 -2.02 17.21
N GLU A 89 -6.73 -0.93 16.85
CA GLU A 89 -7.15 -0.01 15.78
C GLU A 89 -5.95 0.39 14.92
N LEU A 90 -6.05 0.22 13.60
CA LEU A 90 -5.01 0.55 12.63
C LEU A 90 -5.60 1.42 11.53
N HIS A 91 -5.21 2.69 11.49
CA HIS A 91 -5.66 3.66 10.49
C HIS A 91 -4.46 4.10 9.66
N LEU A 92 -4.49 3.81 8.36
CA LEU A 92 -3.39 4.07 7.44
C LEU A 92 -3.88 4.87 6.24
N THR A 93 -3.11 5.89 5.84
CA THR A 93 -3.32 6.63 4.59
C THR A 93 -2.01 6.67 3.81
N TYR A 94 -1.97 5.97 2.68
CA TYR A 94 -0.86 5.98 1.74
C TYR A 94 -0.98 7.22 0.85
N GLY A 95 -0.18 8.24 1.13
CA GLY A 95 -0.27 9.53 0.46
C GLY A 95 0.36 10.64 1.29
N VAL A 96 0.54 11.80 0.65
CA VAL A 96 1.22 12.97 1.23
C VAL A 96 0.21 14.09 1.45
N LYS A 97 0.17 14.66 2.66
CA LYS A 97 -0.62 15.86 2.97
C LYS A 97 0.18 17.11 2.66
N ASP A 98 -0.52 18.19 2.34
CA ASP A 98 0.04 19.54 2.20
C ASP A 98 1.27 19.63 1.26
N CYS A 99 1.31 18.83 0.19
CA CYS A 99 2.44 18.77 -0.76
C CYS A 99 2.69 20.10 -1.53
N GLY A 100 1.79 21.08 -1.43
CA GLY A 100 1.97 22.41 -1.98
C GLY A 100 2.23 22.39 -3.48
N MET A 101 3.31 23.06 -3.91
CA MET A 101 3.73 23.10 -5.32
C MET A 101 4.57 21.89 -5.76
N ASN A 102 5.00 21.02 -4.83
CA ASN A 102 5.79 19.82 -5.12
C ASN A 102 4.88 18.61 -5.38
N PHE A 103 3.70 18.84 -5.97
CA PHE A 103 2.74 17.78 -6.26
C PHE A 103 3.24 16.92 -7.43
N GLU A 104 3.33 15.62 -7.19
CA GLU A 104 3.56 14.61 -8.22
C GLU A 104 2.57 13.43 -8.04
N TRP A 105 2.09 12.87 -9.15
CA TRP A 105 1.13 11.74 -9.11
C TRP A 105 1.70 10.49 -8.43
N ASN A 106 3.03 10.31 -8.49
CA ASN A 106 3.73 9.22 -7.84
C ASN A 106 3.62 9.28 -6.30
N LEU A 107 3.30 10.44 -5.71
CA LEU A 107 3.19 10.61 -4.25
C LEU A 107 2.03 9.82 -3.64
N PHE A 108 1.09 9.39 -4.48
CA PHE A 108 -0.08 8.59 -4.10
C PHE A 108 0.00 7.18 -4.70
N ASN A 109 1.16 6.80 -5.25
CA ASN A 109 1.33 5.52 -5.88
C ASN A 109 1.30 4.40 -4.83
N PHE A 110 0.30 3.54 -4.92
CA PHE A 110 0.17 2.38 -4.05
C PHE A 110 0.53 1.13 -4.85
N THR A 111 1.72 0.58 -4.57
CA THR A 111 2.29 -0.51 -5.37
C THR A 111 1.70 -1.87 -5.00
N HIS A 112 1.91 -2.87 -5.87
CA HIS A 112 1.52 -4.25 -5.55
C HIS A 112 2.20 -4.77 -4.26
N GLN A 113 3.47 -4.43 -4.04
CA GLN A 113 4.17 -4.81 -2.83
C GLN A 113 3.62 -4.09 -1.59
N ASP A 114 3.19 -2.82 -1.69
CA ASP A 114 2.50 -2.12 -0.59
C ASP A 114 1.22 -2.86 -0.19
N CYS A 115 0.48 -3.35 -1.19
CA CYS A 115 -0.70 -4.19 -0.98
C CYS A 115 -0.34 -5.50 -0.24
N CYS A 116 0.73 -6.18 -0.67
CA CYS A 116 1.21 -7.39 0.02
C CYS A 116 1.63 -7.10 1.47
N ASN A 117 2.39 -6.04 1.70
CA ASN A 117 2.85 -5.62 3.03
C ASN A 117 1.65 -5.30 3.93
N LEU A 118 0.66 -4.57 3.41
CA LEU A 118 -0.58 -4.28 4.14
C LEU A 118 -1.37 -5.55 4.47
N ALA A 119 -1.48 -6.49 3.54
CA ALA A 119 -2.17 -7.75 3.77
C ALA A 119 -1.49 -8.59 4.87
N VAL A 120 -0.15 -8.64 4.88
CA VAL A 120 0.62 -9.29 5.95
C VAL A 120 0.40 -8.58 7.28
N ALA A 121 0.50 -7.26 7.31
CA ALA A 121 0.25 -6.42 8.48
C ALA A 121 -1.12 -6.70 9.10
N VAL A 122 -2.20 -6.58 8.31
CA VAL A 122 -3.57 -6.82 8.77
C VAL A 122 -3.74 -8.25 9.29
N LYS A 123 -3.13 -9.25 8.64
CA LYS A 123 -3.18 -10.64 9.08
C LYS A 123 -2.54 -10.86 10.46
N MET A 124 -1.52 -10.08 10.83
CA MET A 124 -0.81 -10.23 12.11
C MET A 124 -1.53 -9.51 13.28
N CYS A 125 -2.42 -8.59 12.97
CA CYS A 125 -3.27 -7.90 13.94
C CYS A 125 -4.41 -8.82 14.44
N HIS A 126 -4.13 -9.67 15.42
CA HIS A 126 -5.11 -10.58 16.02
C HIS A 126 -6.13 -9.88 16.94
N ASN A 127 -5.87 -8.63 17.36
CA ASN A 127 -6.74 -7.88 18.27
C ASN A 127 -7.50 -6.72 17.60
N LEU A 128 -7.43 -6.59 16.27
CA LEU A 128 -8.13 -5.54 15.52
C LEU A 128 -9.65 -5.63 15.79
N LYS A 129 -10.16 -4.72 16.62
CA LYS A 129 -11.58 -4.64 16.93
C LYS A 129 -12.33 -4.21 15.69
N ASP A 130 -13.39 -4.94 15.36
CA ASP A 130 -14.20 -4.68 14.17
C ASP A 130 -13.39 -4.68 12.86
N GLY A 131 -12.26 -5.39 12.79
CA GLY A 131 -11.43 -5.48 11.58
C GLY A 131 -12.23 -5.92 10.35
N GLY A 132 -13.22 -6.78 10.54
CA GLY A 132 -14.22 -7.10 9.53
C GLY A 132 -15.00 -5.89 9.03
N LYS A 133 -15.58 -5.09 9.94
CA LYS A 133 -16.41 -3.94 9.57
C LYS A 133 -15.60 -2.85 8.86
N GLN A 134 -14.38 -2.57 9.35
CA GLN A 134 -13.48 -1.61 8.70
C GLN A 134 -13.09 -2.07 7.30
N LEU A 135 -12.83 -3.37 7.14
CA LEU A 135 -12.57 -3.97 5.83
C LEU A 135 -13.79 -3.86 4.91
N LEU A 136 -15.00 -4.12 5.43
CA LEU A 136 -16.24 -3.96 4.67
C LEU A 136 -16.43 -2.51 4.22
N GLU A 137 -16.23 -1.52 5.10
CA GLU A 137 -16.33 -0.10 4.76
C GLU A 137 -15.31 0.30 3.68
N GLY A 138 -14.05 -0.14 3.81
CA GLY A 138 -13.03 0.11 2.79
C GLY A 138 -13.30 -0.58 1.45
N LEU A 139 -13.99 -1.71 1.47
CA LEU A 139 -14.38 -2.44 0.25
C LEU A 139 -15.68 -1.94 -0.37
N ALA A 140 -16.55 -1.26 0.37
CA ALA A 140 -17.87 -0.82 -0.09
C ALA A 140 -17.79 0.04 -1.37
N ASP A 141 -16.77 0.90 -1.47
CA ASP A 141 -16.56 1.77 -2.65
C ASP A 141 -15.60 1.16 -3.68
N ASN A 142 -14.99 0.01 -3.39
CA ASN A 142 -14.06 -0.65 -4.29
C ASN A 142 -14.82 -1.38 -5.41
N LYS A 143 -14.57 -0.98 -6.66
CA LYS A 143 -15.18 -1.60 -7.86
C LYS A 143 -14.23 -2.50 -8.65
N ALA A 144 -12.98 -2.58 -8.23
CA ALA A 144 -11.90 -3.22 -8.98
C ALA A 144 -11.48 -4.58 -8.39
N LEU A 145 -11.65 -4.78 -7.10
CA LEU A 145 -11.25 -5.99 -6.40
C LEU A 145 -12.20 -7.14 -6.72
N THR A 146 -11.71 -8.13 -7.44
CA THR A 146 -12.49 -9.28 -7.93
C THR A 146 -12.26 -10.57 -7.15
N GLU A 147 -11.23 -10.60 -6.31
CA GLU A 147 -10.91 -11.71 -5.42
C GLU A 147 -10.42 -11.18 -4.07
N PHE A 148 -10.97 -11.72 -3.00
CA PHE A 148 -10.57 -11.37 -1.64
C PHE A 148 -10.81 -12.57 -0.73
N ASN A 149 -9.80 -12.99 0.03
CA ASN A 149 -9.84 -14.24 0.78
C ASN A 149 -9.78 -13.95 2.28
N LEU A 150 -10.87 -14.25 2.98
CA LEU A 150 -11.03 -14.09 4.42
C LEU A 150 -10.76 -15.38 5.22
N ARG A 151 -10.31 -16.46 4.58
CA ARG A 151 -10.02 -17.71 5.30
C ARG A 151 -8.99 -17.44 6.40
N LEU A 152 -9.33 -17.87 7.63
CA LEU A 152 -8.53 -17.69 8.85
C LEU A 152 -8.50 -16.26 9.41
N ALA A 153 -9.32 -15.33 8.89
CA ALA A 153 -9.56 -14.05 9.53
C ALA A 153 -10.71 -14.19 10.55
N GLU A 154 -10.52 -13.69 11.77
CA GLU A 154 -11.61 -13.59 12.77
C GLU A 154 -12.55 -12.45 12.39
N VAL A 155 -13.40 -12.70 11.40
CA VAL A 155 -14.41 -11.76 10.90
C VAL A 155 -15.80 -12.34 11.15
N GLY A 156 -16.74 -11.47 11.57
CA GLY A 156 -18.13 -11.89 11.78
C GLY A 156 -18.78 -12.41 10.48
N GLN A 157 -19.63 -13.44 10.59
CA GLN A 157 -20.27 -14.09 9.43
C GLN A 157 -21.03 -13.10 8.52
N GLU A 158 -21.70 -12.12 9.12
CA GLU A 158 -22.41 -11.07 8.37
C GLU A 158 -21.45 -10.23 7.53
N THR A 159 -20.32 -9.83 8.11
CA THR A 159 -19.30 -9.06 7.40
C THR A 159 -18.65 -9.87 6.28
N GLU A 160 -18.31 -11.13 6.55
CA GLU A 160 -17.78 -12.05 5.53
C GLU A 160 -18.74 -12.18 4.34
N TYR A 161 -20.04 -12.34 4.63
CA TYR A 161 -21.08 -12.39 3.60
C TYR A 161 -21.14 -11.11 2.76
N LEU A 162 -21.13 -9.93 3.40
CA LEU A 162 -21.21 -8.65 2.69
C LEU A 162 -19.97 -8.38 1.82
N ILE A 163 -18.78 -8.70 2.32
CA ILE A 163 -17.54 -8.60 1.56
C ILE A 163 -17.57 -9.53 0.35
N HIS A 164 -18.06 -10.76 0.52
CA HIS A 164 -18.21 -11.70 -0.58
C HIS A 164 -19.18 -11.18 -1.66
N GLN A 165 -20.28 -10.51 -1.28
CA GLN A 165 -21.20 -9.90 -2.24
C GLN A 165 -20.54 -8.79 -3.07
N ILE A 166 -19.75 -7.91 -2.43
CA ILE A 166 -19.02 -6.84 -3.12
C ILE A 166 -18.05 -7.42 -4.14
N VAL A 167 -17.21 -8.37 -3.71
CA VAL A 167 -16.18 -9.00 -4.54
C VAL A 167 -16.81 -9.77 -5.71
N TRP A 168 -17.92 -10.46 -5.47
CA TRP A 168 -18.69 -11.14 -6.51
C TRP A 168 -19.26 -10.16 -7.54
N ALA A 169 -19.86 -9.06 -7.10
CA ALA A 169 -20.40 -8.04 -7.99
C ALA A 169 -19.31 -7.42 -8.88
N ASN A 170 -18.14 -7.13 -8.30
CA ASN A 170 -16.97 -6.64 -9.05
C ASN A 170 -16.48 -7.66 -10.09
N ARG A 171 -16.40 -8.93 -9.71
CA ARG A 171 -15.99 -10.02 -10.61
C ARG A 171 -16.94 -10.15 -11.81
N GLU A 172 -18.25 -10.05 -11.58
CA GLU A 172 -19.24 -10.15 -12.65
C GLU A 172 -19.20 -8.90 -13.56
N ALA A 173 -19.04 -7.71 -12.99
CA ALA A 173 -18.86 -6.48 -13.74
C ALA A 173 -17.60 -6.51 -14.62
N ALA A 174 -16.48 -7.01 -14.09
CA ALA A 174 -15.24 -7.19 -14.86
C ALA A 174 -15.42 -8.19 -16.00
N ARG A 175 -16.17 -9.28 -15.76
CA ARG A 175 -16.52 -10.28 -16.79
C ARG A 175 -17.33 -9.63 -17.92
N LEU A 176 -18.37 -8.86 -17.58
CA LEU A 176 -19.21 -8.18 -18.57
C LEU A 176 -18.46 -7.09 -19.34
N GLY A 177 -17.56 -6.35 -18.68
CA GLY A 177 -16.70 -5.36 -19.33
C GLY A 177 -15.70 -5.98 -20.31
N SER A 178 -15.24 -7.22 -20.07
CA SER A 178 -14.38 -7.94 -21.01
C SER A 178 -15.10 -8.42 -22.28
N LEU A 179 -16.43 -8.53 -22.24
CA LEU A 179 -17.24 -8.91 -23.42
C LEU A 179 -17.59 -7.72 -24.33
N SER A 180 -17.39 -6.48 -23.89
CA SER A 180 -17.78 -5.28 -24.64
C SER A 180 -16.65 -4.63 -25.47
N THR A 181 -15.48 -5.27 -25.59
CA THR A 181 -14.46 -4.83 -26.58
C THR A 181 -15.09 -4.78 -27.97
N PRO A 182 -15.08 -3.63 -28.67
CA PRO A 182 -15.67 -3.54 -29.99
C PRO A 182 -14.92 -4.48 -30.94
N LEU A 183 -15.66 -5.32 -31.67
CA LEU A 183 -15.12 -6.03 -32.83
C LEU A 183 -14.50 -5.00 -33.79
N PRO A 184 -13.33 -5.28 -34.39
CA PRO A 184 -12.75 -4.38 -35.38
C PRO A 184 -13.74 -4.20 -36.53
N ASN A 185 -14.03 -2.94 -36.87
CA ASN A 185 -14.96 -2.59 -37.94
C ASN A 185 -14.50 -3.26 -39.26
N PRO A 186 -15.40 -3.89 -40.05
CA PRO A 186 -15.03 -4.55 -41.30
C PRO A 186 -14.58 -3.62 -42.43
N SER A 187 -14.50 -2.30 -42.20
CA SER A 187 -14.32 -1.28 -43.24
C SER A 187 -12.87 -0.90 -43.56
N GLU A 188 -11.86 -1.57 -42.99
CA GLU A 188 -10.44 -1.34 -43.34
C GLU A 188 -9.82 -2.39 -44.29
N LYS A 189 -10.66 -3.15 -45.00
CA LYS A 189 -10.20 -3.91 -46.17
C LYS A 189 -10.73 -3.23 -47.42
N ASN A 190 -9.98 -2.25 -47.94
CA ASN A 190 -9.82 -1.90 -49.36
C ASN A 190 -9.34 -0.45 -49.49
N ALA A 191 -8.06 -0.21 -49.18
CA ALA A 191 -7.30 0.84 -49.85
C ALA A 191 -6.25 0.12 -50.72
N PRO A 192 -6.19 0.37 -52.04
CA PRO A 192 -5.15 -0.22 -52.88
C PRO A 192 -3.80 0.43 -52.53
N GLU A 193 -2.79 -0.40 -52.30
CA GLU A 193 -1.40 0.03 -52.28
C GLU A 193 -1.06 0.64 -53.65
N SER A 194 -0.46 1.83 -53.60
CA SER A 194 0.06 2.60 -54.73
C SER A 194 1.22 1.91 -55.44
#